data_AF-A0A075B1A6-F1
#
_entry.id   AF-A0A075B1A6-F1
#
_cell.length_a   1.000
_cell.length_b   1.000
_cell.length_c   1.000
_cell.angle_alpha   90.00
_cell.angle_beta   90.00
_cell.angle_gamma   90.00
#
_symmetry.space_group_name_H-M   'P 1'
#
loop_
_entity.id
_entity.type
_entity.pdbx_description
1 polymer ?
#
loop_
_entity_poly.entity_id
_entity_poly.type
_entity_poly.pdbx_seq_one_letter_code
_entity_poly.pdbx_strand_id
1 'polypeptide(L)'
;MDPKTLPQFIVLTFDDAVTQYILEGGVNKVLLNQTNNFGCPVPATFYVSIQYTDFYLLQVLKQQGHEIAIHTVNHVGNPSEQEITRCRDAINKWTGNAIKTEDMVGFRAPFLQLNVNTVDALKKNSFLYDSSVPADYEANNIWPYTLDNGYVQTKCDNEICKGFGKFPGLWNVPMWNIYSTSNARLTSMDYVDNDMYGSFMKTFNEKYNGNRSPMGIFLHPAWLIGSDDNVRALNKFIKEVTKKDDVFFVTNRQLIEYMKNPVTFDKVKESIKGEGECINGMRYPLQVTDGDVCDGADNNRNGIIDENGITQCVYSSCTIRTCLKECPADIPRYDNVFPSPKQGQCSIQKGLTLTANQLSPVGENPYQKAGKIYKEGTYSNNKRNEDDISDAGQSVASYNVNIDTSNAESKKPLAFLMVLGFLILFPLRQ
;
A
#
# COMPACT_ATOMS: atom_id res chain seq x y z
N MET A 1 6.09 29.51 10.69
CA MET A 1 5.79 29.07 12.06
C MET A 1 7.07 28.59 12.71
N ASP A 2 7.19 28.67 14.04
CA ASP A 2 8.33 28.07 14.75
C ASP A 2 8.28 26.54 14.61
N PRO A 3 9.34 25.87 14.09
CA PRO A 3 9.38 24.41 13.98
C PRO A 3 9.01 23.68 15.26
N LYS A 4 9.33 24.22 16.45
CA LYS A 4 8.99 23.57 17.73
C LYS A 4 7.49 23.50 18.01
N THR A 5 6.70 24.31 17.32
CA THR A 5 5.22 24.34 17.44
C THR A 5 4.52 23.53 16.35
N LEU A 6 5.28 23.03 15.36
CA LEU A 6 4.74 22.25 14.25
C LEU A 6 4.60 20.77 14.62
N PRO A 7 3.52 20.10 14.19
CA PRO A 7 3.45 18.65 14.22
C PRO A 7 4.56 18.04 13.37
N GLN A 8 5.11 16.90 13.79
CA GLN A 8 5.91 16.04 12.92
C GLN A 8 5.00 15.03 12.25
N PHE A 9 4.83 15.15 10.93
CA PHE A 9 4.08 14.17 10.15
C PHE A 9 4.98 13.03 9.66
N ILE A 10 4.39 11.84 9.64
CA ILE A 10 4.97 10.65 9.01
C ILE A 10 3.90 10.07 8.07
N VAL A 11 4.28 9.80 6.82
CA VAL A 11 3.40 9.14 5.85
C VAL A 11 3.95 7.76 5.53
N LEU A 12 3.09 6.75 5.64
CA LEU A 12 3.39 5.36 5.28
C LEU A 12 2.59 5.00 4.04
N THR A 13 3.26 4.46 3.02
CA THR A 13 2.60 4.10 1.76
C THR A 13 2.91 2.68 1.33
N PHE A 14 1.94 2.06 0.66
CA PHE A 14 2.08 0.77 0.00
C PHE A 14 1.68 0.89 -1.46
N ASP A 15 2.54 0.45 -2.36
CA ASP A 15 2.28 0.46 -3.79
C ASP A 15 1.84 -0.94 -4.26
N ASP A 16 1.29 -0.99 -5.48
CA ASP A 16 0.82 -2.18 -6.20
C ASP A 16 -0.52 -2.80 -5.77
N ALA A 17 -0.77 -3.99 -6.34
CA ALA A 17 -2.00 -4.73 -6.20
C ALA A 17 -2.28 -5.12 -4.76
N VAL A 18 -3.52 -4.91 -4.34
CA VAL A 18 -3.98 -5.32 -3.01
C VAL A 18 -4.57 -6.72 -3.11
N THR A 19 -3.95 -7.67 -2.40
CA THR A 19 -4.39 -9.06 -2.33
C THR A 19 -4.46 -9.53 -0.88
N GLN A 20 -5.16 -10.63 -0.63
CA GLN A 20 -5.19 -11.20 0.72
C GLN A 20 -3.79 -11.60 1.19
N TYR A 21 -2.97 -12.17 0.30
CA TYR A 21 -1.61 -12.59 0.59
C TYR A 21 -0.73 -11.43 1.05
N ILE A 22 -0.76 -10.28 0.36
CA ILE A 22 0.10 -9.14 0.72
C ILE A 22 -0.37 -8.45 2.01
N LEU A 23 -1.68 -8.42 2.27
CA LEU A 23 -2.21 -7.88 3.52
C LEU A 23 -1.82 -8.77 4.70
N GLU A 24 -2.14 -10.07 4.67
CA GLU A 24 -1.85 -10.98 5.78
C GLU A 24 -0.36 -11.26 5.97
N GLY A 25 0.39 -11.41 4.87
CA GLY A 25 1.80 -11.76 4.89
C GLY A 25 2.72 -10.65 5.43
N GLY A 26 2.32 -9.38 5.28
CA GLY A 26 3.17 -8.23 5.59
C GLY A 26 2.43 -7.06 6.21
N VAL A 27 1.52 -6.42 5.46
CA VAL A 27 0.94 -5.12 5.82
C VAL A 27 0.21 -5.16 7.18
N ASN A 28 -0.62 -6.19 7.41
CA ASN A 28 -1.40 -6.33 8.64
C ASN A 28 -0.52 -6.57 9.88
N LYS A 29 0.68 -7.17 9.72
CA LYS A 29 1.64 -7.32 10.81
C LYS A 29 2.13 -5.97 11.35
N VAL A 30 1.96 -4.89 10.58
CA VAL A 30 2.29 -3.52 10.94
C VAL A 30 1.03 -2.72 11.27
N LEU A 31 0.10 -2.57 10.32
CA LEU A 31 -1.02 -1.63 10.47
C LEU A 31 -2.04 -2.03 11.55
N LEU A 32 -2.32 -3.33 11.72
CA LEU A 32 -3.32 -3.80 12.70
C LEU A 32 -2.78 -3.90 14.13
N ASN A 33 -1.46 -3.78 14.32
CA ASN A 33 -0.82 -3.94 15.63
C ASN A 33 -0.45 -2.61 16.29
N GLN A 34 -0.74 -1.47 15.66
CA GLN A 34 -0.24 -0.17 16.08
C GLN A 34 -1.38 0.84 16.28
N THR A 35 -1.35 1.50 17.43
CA THR A 35 -2.13 2.72 17.67
C THR A 35 -1.17 3.83 18.08
N ASN A 36 -1.54 5.07 17.79
CA ASN A 36 -0.83 6.23 18.32
C ASN A 36 -1.19 6.49 19.79
N ASN A 37 -0.53 7.45 20.43
CA ASN A 37 -0.80 7.84 21.83
C ASN A 37 -2.25 8.27 22.12
N PHE A 38 -3.04 8.57 21.08
CA PHE A 38 -4.45 8.94 21.20
C PHE A 38 -5.40 7.75 21.00
N GLY A 39 -4.86 6.52 20.87
CA GLY A 39 -5.63 5.31 20.64
C GLY A 39 -6.15 5.18 19.20
N CYS A 40 -5.63 6.00 18.27
CA CYS A 40 -6.00 5.96 16.87
C CYS A 40 -5.13 4.97 16.09
N PRO A 41 -5.72 4.17 15.20
CA PRO A 41 -4.98 3.34 14.25
C PRO A 41 -4.01 4.19 13.40
N VAL A 42 -2.90 3.60 13.00
CA VAL A 42 -1.92 4.25 12.10
C VAL A 42 -2.46 4.22 10.66
N PRO A 43 -2.78 5.37 10.05
CA PRO A 43 -3.25 5.38 8.67
C PRO A 43 -2.09 5.19 7.69
N ALA A 44 -2.43 4.76 6.47
CA ALA A 44 -1.50 4.58 5.36
C ALA A 44 -2.19 4.99 4.04
N THR A 45 -1.39 5.20 3.01
CA THR A 45 -1.86 5.47 1.64
C THR A 45 -1.51 4.30 0.73
N PHE A 46 -2.50 3.72 0.06
CA PHE A 46 -2.32 2.61 -0.88
C PHE A 46 -2.39 3.13 -2.31
N TYR A 47 -1.30 3.03 -3.07
CA TYR A 47 -1.26 3.33 -4.50
C TYR A 47 -1.56 2.07 -5.28
N VAL A 48 -2.79 1.94 -5.76
CA VAL A 48 -3.33 0.68 -6.26
C VAL A 48 -3.23 0.59 -7.77
N SER A 49 -2.61 -0.49 -8.24
CA SER A 49 -2.72 -0.97 -9.62
C SER A 49 -3.81 -2.05 -9.68
N ILE A 50 -4.60 -2.11 -10.76
CA ILE A 50 -5.80 -2.98 -10.75
C ILE A 50 -5.52 -4.43 -11.12
N GLN A 51 -4.39 -4.71 -11.75
CA GLN A 51 -4.01 -6.07 -12.11
C GLN A 51 -3.83 -6.90 -10.84
N TYR A 52 -4.57 -8.01 -10.73
CA TYR A 52 -4.60 -8.90 -9.55
C TYR A 52 -5.21 -8.31 -8.27
N THR A 53 -5.66 -7.06 -8.28
CA THR A 53 -6.27 -6.45 -7.09
C THR A 53 -7.61 -7.09 -6.76
N ASP A 54 -7.77 -7.36 -5.48
CA ASP A 54 -9.03 -7.72 -4.85
C ASP A 54 -9.77 -6.45 -4.42
N PHE A 55 -10.82 -6.10 -5.16
CA PHE A 55 -11.56 -4.85 -4.95
C PHE A 55 -12.39 -4.84 -3.66
N TYR A 56 -12.75 -6.00 -3.12
CA TYR A 56 -13.37 -6.06 -1.79
C TYR A 56 -12.39 -5.56 -0.72
N LEU A 57 -11.12 -5.97 -0.77
CA LEU A 57 -10.12 -5.55 0.20
C LEU A 57 -9.83 -4.04 0.17
N LEU A 58 -10.02 -3.37 -0.96
CA LEU A 58 -9.91 -1.91 -1.03
C LEU A 58 -10.94 -1.20 -0.16
N GLN A 59 -12.16 -1.74 -0.08
CA GLN A 59 -13.23 -1.20 0.76
C GLN A 59 -12.92 -1.42 2.24
N VAL A 60 -12.42 -2.62 2.58
CA VAL A 60 -11.91 -2.89 3.93
C VAL A 60 -10.85 -1.86 4.32
N LEU A 61 -9.83 -1.65 3.48
CA LEU A 61 -8.78 -0.66 3.76
C LEU A 61 -9.34 0.75 3.90
N LYS A 62 -10.33 1.12 3.07
CA LYS A 62 -11.00 2.43 3.15
C LYS A 62 -11.79 2.60 4.45
N GLN A 63 -12.54 1.59 4.89
CA GLN A 63 -13.26 1.58 6.18
C GLN A 63 -12.32 1.62 7.38
N GLN A 64 -11.14 1.05 7.21
CA GLN A 64 -10.00 1.15 8.13
C GLN A 64 -9.31 2.54 8.08
N GLY A 65 -9.92 3.53 7.43
CA GLY A 65 -9.42 4.91 7.41
C GLY A 65 -8.11 5.10 6.63
N HIS A 66 -7.73 4.13 5.80
CA HIS A 66 -6.63 4.27 4.87
C HIS A 66 -7.07 5.04 3.62
N GLU A 67 -6.11 5.65 2.93
CA GLU A 67 -6.34 6.29 1.65
C GLU A 67 -6.11 5.32 0.49
N ILE A 68 -7.01 5.34 -0.49
CA ILE A 68 -6.85 4.63 -1.76
C ILE A 68 -6.52 5.66 -2.85
N ALA A 69 -5.36 5.49 -3.46
CA ALA A 69 -4.78 6.34 -4.50
C ALA A 69 -4.45 5.50 -5.76
N ILE A 70 -4.17 6.18 -6.87
CA ILE A 70 -4.09 5.56 -8.20
C ILE A 70 -2.66 5.21 -8.59
N HIS A 71 -2.46 3.98 -9.10
CA HIS A 71 -1.19 3.46 -9.62
C HIS A 71 -1.33 2.76 -10.99
N THR A 72 -2.26 3.24 -11.82
CA THR A 72 -2.53 2.82 -13.23
C THR A 72 -3.17 1.45 -13.39
N VAL A 73 -3.55 1.08 -14.62
CA VAL A 73 -4.18 -0.21 -14.90
C VAL A 73 -3.12 -1.30 -14.99
N ASN A 74 -2.13 -1.12 -15.86
CA ASN A 74 -1.12 -2.13 -16.19
C ASN A 74 0.23 -1.94 -15.51
N HIS A 75 0.34 -1.00 -14.57
CA HIS A 75 1.61 -0.68 -13.92
C HIS A 75 2.70 -0.27 -14.93
N VAL A 76 2.42 0.76 -15.74
CA VAL A 76 3.31 1.25 -16.81
C VAL A 76 3.91 2.63 -16.47
N GLY A 77 5.18 2.80 -16.80
CA GLY A 77 5.87 4.10 -16.68
C GLY A 77 5.39 5.10 -17.74
N ASN A 78 5.46 6.39 -17.42
CA ASN A 78 4.91 7.49 -18.23
C ASN A 78 3.47 7.22 -18.69
N PRO A 79 2.55 6.91 -17.75
CA PRO A 79 1.22 6.44 -18.11
C PRO A 79 0.42 7.52 -18.84
N SER A 80 -0.40 7.05 -19.78
CA SER A 80 -1.37 7.88 -20.50
C SER A 80 -2.51 8.32 -19.58
N GLU A 81 -3.26 9.33 -20.00
CA GLU A 81 -4.50 9.72 -19.31
C GLU A 81 -5.47 8.54 -19.12
N GLN A 82 -5.51 7.62 -20.08
CA GLN A 82 -6.38 6.43 -20.03
C GLN A 82 -5.91 5.42 -18.99
N GLU A 83 -4.60 5.18 -18.85
CA GLU A 83 -4.06 4.30 -17.79
C GLU A 83 -4.47 4.80 -16.39
N ILE A 84 -4.49 6.12 -16.20
CA ILE A 84 -4.82 6.75 -14.93
C ILE A 84 -6.34 6.73 -14.67
N THR A 85 -7.11 7.24 -15.63
CA THR A 85 -8.57 7.41 -15.48
C THR A 85 -9.30 6.07 -15.43
N ARG A 86 -8.90 5.10 -16.27
CA ARG A 86 -9.51 3.77 -16.27
C ARG A 86 -9.21 2.98 -15.00
N CYS A 87 -8.04 3.17 -14.38
CA CYS A 87 -7.74 2.60 -13.07
C CYS A 87 -8.70 3.13 -12.00
N ARG A 88 -8.88 4.46 -11.96
CA ARG A 88 -9.83 5.12 -11.05
C ARG A 88 -11.27 4.66 -11.27
N ASP A 89 -11.69 4.56 -12.53
CA ASP A 89 -13.04 4.10 -12.88
C ASP A 89 -13.24 2.62 -12.53
N ALA A 90 -12.22 1.78 -12.73
CA ALA A 90 -12.25 0.37 -12.35
C ALA A 90 -12.43 0.21 -10.84
N ILE A 91 -11.61 0.89 -10.03
CA ILE A 91 -11.73 0.83 -8.56
C ILE A 91 -13.12 1.28 -8.13
N ASN A 92 -13.64 2.39 -8.66
CA ASN A 92 -14.99 2.85 -8.33
C ASN A 92 -16.04 1.79 -8.67
N LYS A 93 -16.00 1.25 -9.89
CA LYS A 93 -17.03 0.33 -10.35
C LYS A 93 -16.98 -1.02 -9.64
N TRP A 94 -15.81 -1.62 -9.52
CA TRP A 94 -15.62 -2.95 -8.90
C TRP A 94 -15.73 -2.93 -7.38
N THR A 95 -15.73 -1.76 -6.75
CA THR A 95 -16.12 -1.60 -5.33
C THR A 95 -17.63 -1.37 -5.18
N GLY A 96 -18.45 -1.63 -6.21
CA GLY A 96 -19.88 -1.37 -6.14
C GLY A 96 -20.24 0.12 -6.01
N ASN A 97 -19.32 1.00 -6.43
CA ASN A 97 -19.33 2.46 -6.23
C ASN A 97 -19.13 2.92 -4.77
N ALA A 98 -18.71 2.05 -3.86
CA ALA A 98 -18.42 2.42 -2.48
C ALA A 98 -17.22 3.38 -2.37
N ILE A 99 -16.16 3.15 -3.16
CA ILE A 99 -15.04 4.08 -3.26
C ILE A 99 -15.29 5.02 -4.42
N LYS A 100 -15.68 6.27 -4.12
CA LYS A 100 -16.01 7.25 -5.15
C LYS A 100 -14.76 7.75 -5.87
N THR A 101 -14.90 8.09 -7.15
CA THR A 101 -13.81 8.69 -7.94
C THR A 101 -13.32 10.01 -7.36
N GLU A 102 -14.21 10.81 -6.76
CA GLU A 102 -13.89 12.06 -6.04
C GLU A 102 -13.04 11.84 -4.78
N ASP A 103 -13.00 10.62 -4.23
CA ASP A 103 -12.17 10.29 -3.07
C ASP A 103 -10.77 9.80 -3.44
N MET A 104 -10.59 9.35 -4.69
CA MET A 104 -9.32 8.86 -5.25
C MET A 104 -8.55 10.01 -5.88
N VAL A 105 -7.99 10.86 -5.00
CA VAL A 105 -7.37 12.14 -5.38
C VAL A 105 -5.85 12.10 -5.50
N GLY A 106 -5.23 11.02 -5.04
CA GLY A 106 -3.79 10.81 -5.08
C GLY A 106 -3.34 9.97 -6.26
N PHE A 107 -2.14 10.24 -6.75
CA PHE A 107 -1.49 9.47 -7.79
C PHE A 107 -0.01 9.23 -7.49
N ARG A 108 0.49 8.07 -7.89
CA ARG A 108 1.91 7.76 -8.03
C ARG A 108 2.13 7.01 -9.33
N ALA A 109 3.13 7.43 -10.10
CA ALA A 109 3.48 6.79 -11.34
C ALA A 109 4.27 5.50 -11.08
N PRO A 110 3.92 4.39 -11.76
CA PRO A 110 4.73 3.17 -11.77
C PRO A 110 6.19 3.46 -12.09
N PHE A 111 7.08 2.75 -11.40
CA PHE A 111 8.54 2.92 -11.49
C PHE A 111 9.04 4.34 -11.16
N LEU A 112 8.19 5.19 -10.59
CA LEU A 112 8.44 6.62 -10.36
C LEU A 112 8.72 7.38 -11.66
N GLN A 113 8.18 6.88 -12.78
CA GLN A 113 8.39 7.42 -14.12
C GLN A 113 7.15 8.15 -14.61
N LEU A 114 7.26 9.47 -14.71
CA LEU A 114 6.23 10.34 -15.26
C LEU A 114 6.84 11.41 -16.17
N ASN A 115 6.02 11.93 -17.08
CA ASN A 115 6.35 13.01 -18.00
C ASN A 115 5.29 14.14 -17.94
N VAL A 116 5.48 15.24 -18.67
CA VAL A 116 4.57 16.40 -18.68
C VAL A 116 3.15 15.98 -19.06
N ASN A 117 3.00 15.04 -20.00
CA ASN A 117 1.67 14.54 -20.41
C ASN A 117 0.98 13.77 -19.28
N THR A 118 1.73 12.98 -18.50
CA THR A 118 1.19 12.31 -17.30
C THR A 118 0.68 13.35 -16.31
N VAL A 119 1.47 14.38 -15.99
CA VAL A 119 1.08 15.40 -15.01
C VAL A 119 -0.08 16.28 -15.51
N ASP A 120 -0.10 16.59 -16.82
CA ASP A 120 -1.24 17.28 -17.46
C ASP A 120 -2.53 16.47 -17.32
N ALA A 121 -2.45 15.15 -17.54
CA ALA A 121 -3.57 14.25 -17.35
C ALA A 121 -4.07 14.25 -15.89
N LEU A 122 -3.19 14.28 -14.89
CA LEU A 122 -3.57 14.42 -13.48
C LEU A 122 -4.35 15.70 -13.24
N LYS A 123 -3.82 16.83 -13.74
CA LYS A 123 -4.44 18.14 -13.57
C LYS A 123 -5.81 18.20 -14.26
N LYS A 124 -5.90 17.74 -15.52
CA LYS A 124 -7.14 17.68 -16.31
C LYS A 124 -8.22 16.84 -15.63
N ASN A 125 -7.81 15.78 -14.93
CA ASN A 125 -8.71 14.83 -14.25
C ASN A 125 -8.92 15.12 -12.76
N SER A 126 -8.62 16.33 -12.32
CA SER A 126 -8.89 16.83 -10.96
C SER A 126 -8.24 16.00 -9.85
N PHE A 127 -7.06 15.43 -10.10
CA PHE A 127 -6.24 14.88 -9.02
C PHE A 127 -5.77 16.02 -8.11
N LEU A 128 -5.70 15.74 -6.81
CA LEU A 128 -5.23 16.69 -5.80
C LEU A 128 -3.71 16.73 -5.76
N TYR A 129 -3.05 15.57 -5.86
CA TYR A 129 -1.60 15.49 -5.70
C TYR A 129 -0.94 14.35 -6.48
N ASP A 130 0.32 14.57 -6.85
CA ASP A 130 1.30 13.57 -7.27
C ASP A 130 2.26 13.23 -6.11
N SER A 131 2.75 11.99 -6.05
CA SER A 131 3.87 11.60 -5.20
C SER A 131 4.80 10.64 -5.94
N SER A 132 5.33 11.07 -7.08
CA SER A 132 6.17 10.21 -7.94
C SER A 132 7.63 10.63 -7.97
N VAL A 133 7.99 11.80 -7.46
CA VAL A 133 9.33 12.36 -7.63
C VAL A 133 10.15 12.25 -6.34
N PRO A 134 11.20 11.40 -6.31
CA PRO A 134 12.20 11.37 -5.25
C PRO A 134 12.81 12.74 -5.00
N ALA A 135 12.89 13.12 -3.73
CA ALA A 135 13.65 14.31 -3.35
C ALA A 135 15.13 14.13 -3.70
N ASP A 136 15.80 15.18 -4.14
CA ASP A 136 17.26 15.23 -4.07
C ASP A 136 17.71 15.67 -2.66
N TYR A 137 19.02 15.70 -2.40
CA TYR A 137 19.55 16.02 -1.06
C TYR A 137 19.08 17.40 -0.56
N GLU A 138 19.07 18.41 -1.44
CA GLU A 138 18.62 19.77 -1.11
C GLU A 138 17.10 19.83 -0.90
N ALA A 139 16.35 19.04 -1.66
CA ALA A 139 14.91 18.92 -1.54
C ALA A 139 14.45 17.99 -0.40
N ASN A 140 15.35 17.30 0.31
CA ASN A 140 14.94 16.27 1.28
C ASN A 140 14.22 16.81 2.53
N ASN A 141 14.31 18.12 2.75
CA ASN A 141 13.66 18.83 3.84
C ASN A 141 12.56 19.78 3.38
N ILE A 142 12.05 19.67 2.14
CA ILE A 142 10.94 20.52 1.70
C ILE A 142 9.60 19.95 2.18
N TRP A 143 8.68 20.83 2.51
CA TRP A 143 7.28 20.47 2.71
C TRP A 143 6.59 20.23 1.37
N PRO A 144 5.43 19.55 1.32
CA PRO A 144 4.62 19.48 0.10
C PRO A 144 4.34 20.88 -0.45
N TYR A 145 4.20 20.99 -1.76
CA TYR A 145 4.04 22.28 -2.43
C TYR A 145 3.19 22.14 -3.70
N THR A 146 2.62 23.25 -4.16
CA THR A 146 1.86 23.28 -5.42
C THR A 146 2.80 23.38 -6.62
N LEU A 147 2.42 22.75 -7.72
CA LEU A 147 3.12 22.78 -9.00
C LEU A 147 2.82 24.05 -9.82
N ASP A 148 2.41 25.13 -9.16
CA ASP A 148 2.19 26.45 -9.77
C ASP A 148 3.45 26.94 -10.50
N ASN A 149 4.62 26.57 -9.99
CA ASN A 149 5.93 26.88 -10.56
C ASN A 149 6.69 25.65 -11.09
N GLY A 150 5.99 24.52 -11.30
CA GLY A 150 6.60 23.26 -11.69
C GLY A 150 7.28 22.54 -10.53
N TYR A 151 7.96 21.44 -10.83
CA TYR A 151 8.68 20.65 -9.82
C TYR A 151 9.99 21.33 -9.44
N VAL A 152 10.29 21.32 -8.14
CA VAL A 152 11.51 21.88 -7.55
C VAL A 152 12.66 20.87 -7.57
N GLN A 153 12.39 19.57 -7.62
CA GLN A 153 13.42 18.54 -7.71
C GLN A 153 14.10 18.60 -9.08
N THR A 154 15.43 18.64 -9.08
CA THR A 154 16.20 18.88 -10.33
C THR A 154 17.03 17.69 -10.79
N LYS A 155 17.26 16.70 -9.92
CA LYS A 155 18.18 15.58 -10.18
C LYS A 155 17.51 14.32 -10.74
N CYS A 156 16.58 14.48 -11.67
CA CYS A 156 16.04 13.34 -12.43
C CYS A 156 16.10 13.57 -13.94
N ASP A 157 16.23 12.48 -14.71
CA ASP A 157 16.51 12.52 -16.15
C ASP A 157 15.23 12.63 -17.02
N ASN A 158 14.26 13.44 -16.58
CA ASN A 158 13.04 13.70 -17.35
C ASN A 158 12.81 15.21 -17.56
N GLU A 159 11.86 15.55 -18.43
CA GLU A 159 11.48 16.93 -18.72
C GLU A 159 10.93 17.67 -17.49
N ILE A 160 10.25 16.97 -16.59
CA ILE A 160 9.60 17.60 -15.45
C ILE A 160 10.62 18.14 -14.45
N CYS A 161 11.66 17.37 -14.15
CA CYS A 161 12.79 17.80 -13.31
C CYS A 161 13.68 18.86 -13.99
N LYS A 162 13.53 19.06 -15.31
CA LYS A 162 14.16 20.16 -16.05
C LYS A 162 13.33 21.44 -16.04
N GLY A 163 12.27 21.50 -15.23
CA GLY A 163 11.40 22.66 -15.06
C GLY A 163 10.34 22.83 -16.14
N PHE A 164 10.11 21.80 -16.96
CA PHE A 164 9.03 21.84 -17.95
C PHE A 164 7.67 21.52 -17.29
N GLY A 165 6.65 22.29 -17.68
CA GLY A 165 5.28 22.13 -17.19
C GLY A 165 5.02 22.87 -15.89
N LYS A 166 3.94 23.67 -15.88
CA LYS A 166 3.37 24.28 -14.68
C LYS A 166 1.93 23.82 -14.57
N PHE A 167 1.54 23.33 -13.40
CA PHE A 167 0.24 22.69 -13.18
C PHE A 167 -0.45 23.33 -11.98
N PRO A 168 -1.01 24.54 -12.13
CA PRO A 168 -1.46 25.30 -10.98
C PRO A 168 -2.51 24.57 -10.14
N GLY A 169 -2.34 24.59 -8.83
CA GLY A 169 -3.20 23.94 -7.84
C GLY A 169 -3.06 22.42 -7.71
N LEU A 170 -2.26 21.75 -8.55
CA LEU A 170 -1.87 20.35 -8.33
C LEU A 170 -0.73 20.32 -7.31
N TRP A 171 -0.82 19.48 -6.28
CA TRP A 171 0.24 19.35 -5.28
C TRP A 171 1.27 18.29 -5.66
N ASN A 172 2.50 18.48 -5.20
CA ASN A 172 3.50 17.44 -5.11
C ASN A 172 3.73 17.08 -3.65
N VAL A 173 3.66 15.79 -3.32
CA VAL A 173 4.15 15.20 -2.07
C VAL A 173 5.50 14.56 -2.37
N PRO A 174 6.62 15.24 -2.03
CA PRO A 174 7.95 14.76 -2.32
C PRO A 174 8.18 13.36 -1.75
N MET A 175 8.86 12.51 -2.50
CA MET A 175 9.33 11.24 -1.95
C MET A 175 10.67 11.46 -1.24
N TRP A 176 10.61 11.85 0.03
CA TRP A 176 11.80 12.07 0.86
C TRP A 176 12.63 10.79 1.01
N ASN A 177 13.94 10.91 0.89
CA ASN A 177 14.89 9.83 1.08
C ASN A 177 15.12 9.52 2.57
N ILE A 178 15.40 8.25 2.81
CA ILE A 178 15.95 7.74 4.07
C ILE A 178 17.45 7.53 3.88
N TYR A 179 18.22 7.89 4.90
CA TYR A 179 19.67 7.68 4.92
C TYR A 179 20.02 6.64 5.96
N SER A 180 21.01 5.80 5.64
CA SER A 180 21.56 4.85 6.59
C SER A 180 22.16 5.57 7.80
N THR A 181 22.40 4.82 8.88
CA THR A 181 23.18 5.31 10.03
C THR A 181 24.59 5.78 9.66
N SER A 182 25.14 5.27 8.54
CA SER A 182 26.42 5.67 7.94
C SER A 182 26.32 6.81 6.91
N ASN A 183 25.16 7.48 6.80
CA ASN A 183 24.87 8.55 5.84
C ASN A 183 24.86 8.13 4.35
N ALA A 184 24.75 6.83 4.05
CA ALA A 184 24.48 6.39 2.69
C ALA A 184 23.02 6.65 2.34
N ARG A 185 22.75 7.21 1.14
CA ARG A 185 21.37 7.34 0.65
C ARG A 185 20.81 5.96 0.37
N LEU A 186 19.68 5.61 0.98
CA LEU A 186 18.98 4.38 0.65
C LEU A 186 18.18 4.56 -0.64
N THR A 187 17.64 3.46 -1.16
CA THR A 187 16.68 3.49 -2.28
C THR A 187 15.46 4.35 -1.92
N SER A 188 14.81 4.96 -2.91
CA SER A 188 13.65 5.83 -2.68
C SER A 188 12.45 5.09 -2.07
N MET A 189 12.41 3.78 -2.26
CA MET A 189 11.44 2.83 -1.71
C MET A 189 12.17 1.52 -1.39
N ASP A 190 11.55 0.64 -0.61
CA ASP A 190 12.07 -0.71 -0.29
C ASP A 190 13.53 -0.70 0.17
N TYR A 191 13.75 -0.05 1.30
CA TYR A 191 15.06 0.26 1.83
C TYR A 191 15.85 -1.01 2.16
N VAL A 192 17.15 -1.01 1.83
CA VAL A 192 18.06 -2.10 2.21
C VAL A 192 19.13 -1.52 3.12
N ASP A 193 19.11 -1.93 4.38
CA ASP A 193 20.13 -1.59 5.36
C ASP A 193 20.18 -2.66 6.46
N ASN A 194 21.36 -2.86 7.04
CA ASN A 194 21.53 -3.81 8.14
C ASN A 194 20.87 -3.32 9.43
N ASP A 195 20.76 -2.01 9.62
CA ASP A 195 20.10 -1.38 10.77
C ASP A 195 18.94 -0.47 10.32
N MET A 196 17.89 -1.09 9.76
CA MET A 196 16.70 -0.36 9.32
C MET A 196 16.05 0.49 10.42
N TYR A 197 16.01 0.00 11.65
CA TYR A 197 15.46 0.76 12.78
C TYR A 197 16.30 2.02 13.06
N GLY A 198 17.63 1.90 13.11
CA GLY A 198 18.53 3.04 13.28
C GLY A 198 18.37 4.08 12.17
N SER A 199 18.21 3.62 10.92
CA SER A 199 18.05 4.50 9.76
C SER A 199 16.70 5.24 9.75
N PHE A 200 15.62 4.58 10.17
CA PHE A 200 14.35 5.26 10.45
C PHE A 200 14.48 6.29 11.57
N MET A 201 15.08 5.92 12.71
CA MET A 201 15.22 6.84 13.85
C MET A 201 16.13 8.02 13.56
N LYS A 202 17.23 7.83 12.81
CA LYS A 202 18.10 8.91 12.35
C LYS A 202 17.33 9.91 11.50
N THR A 203 16.66 9.42 10.46
CA THR A 203 15.88 10.26 9.54
C THR A 203 14.76 11.01 10.29
N PHE A 204 14.07 10.32 11.20
CA PHE A 204 13.07 10.95 12.07
C PHE A 204 13.68 12.07 12.93
N ASN A 205 14.79 11.81 13.61
CA ASN A 205 15.44 12.80 14.49
C ASN A 205 15.93 14.03 13.71
N GLU A 206 16.45 13.85 12.50
CA GLU A 206 16.87 14.95 11.64
C GLU A 206 15.69 15.85 11.25
N LYS A 207 14.56 15.24 10.86
CA LYS A 207 13.33 15.97 10.52
C LYS A 207 12.68 16.62 11.74
N TYR A 208 12.58 15.88 12.84
CA TYR A 208 11.95 16.30 14.10
C TYR A 208 12.70 17.46 14.76
N ASN A 209 14.03 17.45 14.74
CA ASN A 209 14.85 18.53 15.28
C ASN A 209 15.17 19.64 14.26
N GLY A 210 14.85 19.41 12.98
CA GLY A 210 15.02 20.35 11.89
C GLY A 210 13.77 21.21 11.67
N ASN A 211 13.35 21.33 10.42
CA ASN A 211 12.21 22.15 10.02
C ASN A 211 10.85 21.44 10.07
N ARG A 212 10.78 20.25 10.70
CA ARG A 212 9.60 19.39 10.81
C ARG A 212 9.00 18.94 9.46
N SER A 213 9.76 19.03 8.36
CA SER A 213 9.30 18.47 7.09
C SER A 213 8.85 17.02 7.27
N PRO A 214 7.79 16.57 6.57
CA PRO A 214 7.28 15.23 6.79
C PRO A 214 8.33 14.16 6.49
N MET A 215 8.23 13.02 7.18
CA MET A 215 8.99 11.83 6.89
C MET A 215 8.14 10.88 6.04
N GLY A 216 8.69 10.37 4.95
CA GLY A 216 8.05 9.35 4.12
C GLY A 216 8.66 7.98 4.37
N ILE A 217 7.81 6.96 4.44
CA ILE A 217 8.18 5.54 4.41
C ILE A 217 7.37 4.93 3.26
N PHE A 218 8.07 4.65 2.15
CA PHE A 218 7.45 4.23 0.90
C PHE A 218 7.86 2.79 0.59
N LEU A 219 6.89 1.87 0.53
CA LEU A 219 7.17 0.44 0.46
C LEU A 219 6.30 -0.24 -0.60
N HIS A 220 6.81 -1.33 -1.17
CA HIS A 220 5.96 -2.40 -1.66
C HIS A 220 5.70 -3.40 -0.52
N PRO A 221 4.50 -4.00 -0.42
CA PRO A 221 4.20 -5.01 0.60
C PRO A 221 5.19 -6.18 0.65
N ALA A 222 5.79 -6.53 -0.50
CA ALA A 222 6.81 -7.58 -0.60
C ALA A 222 8.02 -7.34 0.31
N TRP A 223 8.36 -6.08 0.61
CA TRP A 223 9.46 -5.73 1.51
C TRP A 223 9.22 -6.20 2.96
N LEU A 224 7.96 -6.20 3.41
CA LEU A 224 7.57 -6.72 4.72
C LEU A 224 7.46 -8.25 4.71
N ILE A 225 7.02 -8.83 3.60
CA ILE A 225 6.87 -10.29 3.45
C ILE A 225 8.25 -10.96 3.40
N GLY A 226 9.21 -10.35 2.71
CA GLY A 226 10.54 -10.91 2.49
C GLY A 226 11.43 -10.95 3.74
N SER A 227 11.08 -10.22 4.80
CA SER A 227 11.92 -10.15 6.01
C SER A 227 11.11 -9.80 7.27
N ASP A 228 11.09 -10.71 8.25
CA ASP A 228 10.52 -10.42 9.56
C ASP A 228 11.37 -9.38 10.34
N ASP A 229 12.66 -9.20 10.01
CA ASP A 229 13.47 -8.13 10.58
C ASP A 229 12.99 -6.75 10.14
N ASN A 230 12.57 -6.62 8.88
CA ASN A 230 11.95 -5.40 8.36
C ASN A 230 10.64 -5.08 9.11
N VAL A 231 9.80 -6.09 9.32
CA VAL A 231 8.56 -5.97 10.12
C VAL A 231 8.88 -5.54 11.55
N ARG A 232 9.87 -6.16 12.20
CA ARG A 232 10.30 -5.81 13.57
C ARG A 232 10.84 -4.37 13.64
N ALA A 233 11.68 -3.98 12.69
CA ALA A 233 12.29 -2.66 12.64
C ALA A 233 11.24 -1.55 12.48
N LEU A 234 10.30 -1.73 11.55
CA LEU A 234 9.23 -0.75 11.31
C LEU A 234 8.27 -0.68 12.50
N ASN A 235 7.84 -1.82 13.05
CA ASN A 235 6.98 -1.84 14.25
C ASN A 235 7.66 -1.17 15.45
N LYS A 236 8.95 -1.44 15.66
CA LYS A 236 9.72 -0.79 16.73
C LYS A 236 9.80 0.72 16.50
N PHE A 237 10.09 1.17 15.28
CA PHE A 237 10.12 2.59 14.93
C PHE A 237 8.78 3.29 15.23
N ILE A 238 7.68 2.76 14.69
CA ILE A 238 6.33 3.31 14.89
C ILE A 238 6.04 3.44 16.38
N LYS A 239 6.22 2.36 17.15
CA LYS A 239 5.99 2.34 18.59
C LYS A 239 6.83 3.36 19.37
N GLU A 240 8.05 3.63 18.95
CA GLU A 240 8.91 4.60 19.63
C GLU A 240 8.51 6.04 19.34
N VAL A 241 8.22 6.37 18.08
CA VAL A 241 7.89 7.76 17.70
C VAL A 241 6.45 8.14 18.08
N THR A 242 5.52 7.18 18.13
CA THR A 242 4.13 7.46 18.53
C THR A 242 4.01 7.82 20.01
N LYS A 243 5.02 7.57 20.85
CA LYS A 243 5.09 8.03 22.26
C LYS A 243 5.13 9.54 22.41
N LYS A 244 5.35 10.29 21.34
CA LYS A 244 5.41 11.75 21.33
C LYS A 244 4.07 12.32 20.91
N ASP A 245 3.54 13.24 21.72
CA ASP A 245 2.22 13.83 21.50
C ASP A 245 2.16 14.82 20.33
N ASP A 246 3.30 15.16 19.74
CA ASP A 246 3.44 16.05 18.59
C ASP A 246 3.84 15.32 17.30
N VAL A 247 3.76 13.97 17.28
CA VAL A 247 4.01 13.13 16.11
C VAL A 247 2.72 12.48 15.62
N PHE A 248 2.46 12.58 14.32
CA PHE A 248 1.22 12.10 13.71
C PHE A 248 1.51 11.29 12.44
N PHE A 249 1.03 10.05 12.41
CA PHE A 249 0.90 9.31 11.16
C PHE A 249 -0.36 9.77 10.44
N VAL A 250 -0.23 10.10 9.16
CA VAL A 250 -1.32 10.62 8.32
C VAL A 250 -1.25 10.02 6.92
N THR A 251 -2.37 10.03 6.20
CA THR A 251 -2.38 9.77 4.75
C THR A 251 -1.83 10.98 3.99
N ASN A 252 -1.50 10.79 2.71
CA ASN A 252 -1.01 11.89 1.88
C ASN A 252 -2.08 12.96 1.66
N ARG A 253 -3.35 12.59 1.47
CA ARG A 253 -4.48 13.55 1.43
C ARG A 253 -4.58 14.37 2.70
N GLN A 254 -4.52 13.75 3.88
CA GLN A 254 -4.56 14.48 5.16
C GLN A 254 -3.39 15.46 5.30
N LEU A 255 -2.19 15.05 4.88
CA LEU A 255 -1.03 15.91 4.86
C LEU A 255 -1.26 17.14 3.97
N ILE A 256 -1.83 16.96 2.77
CA ILE A 256 -2.18 18.08 1.89
C ILE A 256 -3.28 18.96 2.49
N GLU A 257 -4.30 18.40 3.14
CA GLU A 257 -5.31 19.21 3.84
C GLU A 257 -4.70 20.07 4.95
N TYR A 258 -3.75 19.54 5.73
CA TYR A 258 -3.00 20.33 6.69
C TYR A 258 -2.23 21.47 6.01
N MET A 259 -1.61 21.20 4.85
CA MET A 259 -0.84 22.22 4.11
C MET A 259 -1.70 23.39 3.62
N LYS A 260 -3.00 23.21 3.42
CA LYS A 260 -3.92 24.30 3.04
C LYS A 260 -4.19 25.27 4.19
N ASN A 261 -4.12 24.81 5.44
CA ASN A 261 -4.31 25.65 6.62
C ASN A 261 -3.46 25.14 7.81
N PRO A 262 -2.14 25.42 7.83
CA PRO A 262 -1.25 24.91 8.87
C PRO A 262 -1.58 25.46 10.26
N VAL A 263 -1.62 24.58 11.25
CA VAL A 263 -1.88 24.91 12.66
C VAL A 263 -0.86 24.23 13.58
N THR A 264 -0.74 24.67 14.83
CA THR A 264 0.20 24.06 15.78
C THR A 264 -0.19 22.62 16.14
N PHE A 265 0.75 21.82 16.65
CA PHE A 265 0.44 20.45 17.08
C PHE A 265 -0.65 20.40 18.17
N ASP A 266 -0.77 21.42 19.03
CA ASP A 266 -1.84 21.51 20.01
C ASP A 266 -3.22 21.64 19.34
N LYS A 267 -3.33 22.43 18.27
CA LYS A 267 -4.56 22.54 17.49
C LYS A 267 -4.87 21.26 16.71
N VAL A 268 -3.85 20.57 16.20
CA VAL A 268 -4.03 19.23 15.62
C VAL A 268 -4.59 18.27 16.68
N LYS A 269 -4.04 18.25 17.90
CA LYS A 269 -4.59 17.41 18.99
C LYS A 269 -6.02 17.77 19.38
N GLU A 270 -6.37 19.05 19.38
CA GLU A 270 -7.75 19.48 19.66
C GLU A 270 -8.73 18.90 18.62
N SER A 271 -8.31 18.79 17.35
CA SER A 271 -9.11 18.12 16.31
C SER A 271 -9.25 16.60 16.48
N ILE A 272 -8.56 16.00 17.46
CA ILE A 272 -8.57 14.56 17.79
C ILE A 272 -9.42 14.28 19.06
N LYS A 273 -10.03 15.30 19.69
CA LYS A 273 -10.74 15.11 20.98
C LYS A 273 -12.26 15.01 20.82
N GLY A 274 -12.77 13.79 20.94
CA GLY A 274 -14.19 13.45 21.07
C GLY A 274 -14.35 11.95 21.37
N GLU A 275 -15.53 11.51 21.82
CA GLU A 275 -15.88 10.08 21.92
C GLU A 275 -15.82 9.42 20.52
N GLY A 276 -14.62 9.04 20.06
CA GLY A 276 -14.44 8.27 18.82
C GLY A 276 -13.89 9.00 17.59
N GLU A 277 -13.34 10.20 17.71
CA GLU A 277 -12.85 10.96 16.54
C GLU A 277 -11.32 10.99 16.46
N CYS A 278 -10.73 10.21 15.56
CA CYS A 278 -9.33 10.39 15.14
C CYS A 278 -9.18 11.61 14.21
N ILE A 279 -8.00 11.91 13.64
CA ILE A 279 -7.80 13.02 12.65
C ILE A 279 -8.81 12.97 11.47
N ASN A 280 -9.55 11.87 11.32
CA ASN A 280 -10.63 11.68 10.36
C ASN A 280 -12.06 11.56 10.95
N GLY A 281 -12.27 11.78 12.25
CA GLY A 281 -13.55 11.45 12.89
C GLY A 281 -13.84 9.95 13.01
N MET A 282 -12.89 9.07 12.68
CA MET A 282 -13.14 7.63 12.55
C MET A 282 -12.52 6.82 13.69
N ARG A 283 -13.35 6.09 14.44
CA ARG A 283 -12.99 4.78 15.00
C ARG A 283 -13.42 3.72 14.00
N TYR A 284 -12.65 2.65 13.90
CA TYR A 284 -13.07 1.49 13.13
C TYR A 284 -14.30 0.85 13.82
N PRO A 285 -15.33 0.41 13.08
CA PRO A 285 -15.80 0.91 11.78
C PRO A 285 -16.67 2.19 11.91
N LEU A 286 -16.71 2.93 10.80
CA LEU A 286 -17.22 4.30 10.65
C LEU A 286 -18.65 4.54 11.15
N GLN A 287 -19.57 3.58 10.99
CA GLN A 287 -20.88 3.50 11.65
C GLN A 287 -21.33 2.03 11.63
N VAL A 288 -22.07 1.59 12.66
CA VAL A 288 -22.72 0.27 12.72
C VAL A 288 -24.11 0.42 12.12
N THR A 289 -24.38 -0.25 11.01
CA THR A 289 -25.74 -0.34 10.45
C THR A 289 -26.32 -1.74 10.63
N ASP A 290 -27.63 -1.85 10.87
CA ASP A 290 -28.32 -3.14 10.91
C ASP A 290 -28.45 -3.71 9.50
N GLY A 291 -27.60 -4.67 9.15
CA GLY A 291 -27.68 -5.44 7.90
C GLY A 291 -26.32 -5.73 7.27
N ASP A 292 -26.20 -6.89 6.62
CA ASP A 292 -25.02 -7.26 5.84
C ASP A 292 -25.04 -6.53 4.48
N VAL A 293 -24.29 -5.42 4.40
CA VAL A 293 -24.00 -4.71 3.16
C VAL A 293 -22.52 -4.89 2.86
N CYS A 294 -22.16 -5.08 1.60
CA CYS A 294 -20.77 -5.13 1.17
C CYS A 294 -20.20 -3.70 1.18
N ASP A 295 -19.77 -3.23 2.35
CA ASP A 295 -19.24 -1.90 2.59
C ASP A 295 -17.83 -1.91 3.21
N GLY A 296 -17.28 -3.09 3.52
CA GLY A 296 -15.98 -3.33 4.11
C GLY A 296 -15.96 -3.16 5.64
N ALA A 297 -17.10 -3.11 6.32
CA ALA A 297 -17.21 -2.92 7.77
C ALA A 297 -17.71 -4.16 8.52
N ASP A 298 -17.22 -4.36 9.75
CA ASP A 298 -17.83 -5.28 10.71
C ASP A 298 -19.08 -4.60 11.31
N ASN A 299 -20.16 -4.61 10.54
CA ASN A 299 -21.38 -3.87 10.83
C ASN A 299 -22.00 -4.30 12.16
N ASN A 300 -21.97 -5.59 12.52
CA ASN A 300 -22.58 -6.10 13.76
C ASN A 300 -21.58 -6.35 14.91
N ARG A 301 -20.29 -6.04 14.70
CA ARG A 301 -19.19 -6.21 15.67
C ARG A 301 -18.98 -7.64 16.14
N ASN A 302 -19.26 -8.63 15.31
CA ASN A 302 -19.03 -10.04 15.65
C ASN A 302 -17.59 -10.52 15.32
N GLY A 303 -16.76 -9.63 14.79
CA GLY A 303 -15.38 -9.91 14.39
C GLY A 303 -15.25 -10.40 12.94
N ILE A 304 -16.30 -10.34 12.13
CA ILE A 304 -16.32 -10.74 10.73
C ILE A 304 -16.76 -9.52 9.91
N ILE A 305 -16.04 -9.22 8.82
CA ILE A 305 -16.42 -8.13 7.92
C ILE A 305 -17.28 -8.69 6.79
N ASP A 306 -18.38 -7.99 6.50
CA ASP A 306 -19.33 -8.26 5.41
C ASP A 306 -19.68 -9.75 5.29
N GLU A 307 -20.40 -10.29 6.28
CA GLU A 307 -20.69 -11.72 6.37
C GLU A 307 -21.58 -12.21 5.23
N ASN A 308 -22.44 -11.32 4.71
CA ASN A 308 -23.15 -11.49 3.46
C ASN A 308 -22.91 -10.30 2.51
N GLY A 309 -23.06 -10.53 1.20
CA GLY A 309 -23.00 -9.47 0.18
C GLY A 309 -21.70 -9.37 -0.61
N ILE A 310 -20.66 -10.10 -0.24
CA ILE A 310 -19.44 -10.22 -1.06
C ILE A 310 -19.71 -11.12 -2.27
N THR A 311 -19.46 -10.60 -3.46
CA THR A 311 -19.51 -11.36 -4.70
C THR A 311 -18.12 -11.85 -5.07
N GLN A 312 -18.00 -13.17 -5.27
CA GLN A 312 -16.77 -13.80 -5.71
C GLN A 312 -16.90 -14.25 -7.17
N CYS A 313 -16.12 -13.60 -8.04
CA CYS A 313 -16.08 -13.88 -9.47
C CYS A 313 -14.90 -14.79 -9.80
N VAL A 314 -15.20 -15.99 -10.28
CA VAL A 314 -14.20 -17.01 -10.62
C VAL A 314 -13.97 -16.99 -12.13
N TYR A 315 -12.76 -16.63 -12.52
CA TYR A 315 -12.28 -16.61 -13.90
C TYR A 315 -11.27 -17.74 -14.11
N SER A 316 -10.93 -18.03 -15.38
CA SER A 316 -9.96 -19.08 -15.71
C SER A 316 -8.56 -18.81 -15.14
N SER A 317 -8.19 -17.53 -14.98
CA SER A 317 -6.86 -17.11 -14.53
C SER A 317 -6.78 -16.71 -13.05
N CYS A 318 -7.89 -16.30 -12.44
CA CYS A 318 -7.90 -15.78 -11.08
C CYS A 318 -9.31 -15.76 -10.47
N THR A 319 -9.39 -15.42 -9.19
CA THR A 319 -10.63 -15.10 -8.49
C THR A 319 -10.59 -13.64 -8.05
N ILE A 320 -11.67 -12.90 -8.27
CA ILE A 320 -11.82 -11.51 -7.84
C ILE A 320 -13.00 -11.41 -6.88
N ARG A 321 -12.78 -10.88 -5.68
CA ARG A 321 -13.87 -10.48 -4.78
C ARG A 321 -14.24 -9.02 -5.00
N THR A 322 -15.53 -8.74 -4.95
CA THR A 322 -16.12 -7.46 -5.33
C THR A 322 -17.46 -7.26 -4.61
N CYS A 323 -17.93 -6.01 -4.53
CA CYS A 323 -19.28 -5.69 -4.07
C CYS A 323 -20.27 -5.46 -5.23
N LEU A 324 -19.92 -5.88 -6.44
CA LEU A 324 -20.85 -5.93 -7.56
C LEU A 324 -21.95 -6.96 -7.32
N LYS A 325 -23.17 -6.69 -7.78
CA LYS A 325 -24.29 -7.65 -7.67
C LYS A 325 -24.16 -8.85 -8.62
N GLU A 326 -23.46 -8.65 -9.74
CA GLU A 326 -23.26 -9.66 -10.78
C GLU A 326 -21.82 -9.63 -11.24
N CYS A 327 -21.26 -10.79 -11.55
CA CYS A 327 -19.90 -10.88 -12.08
C CYS A 327 -19.81 -10.41 -13.53
N PRO A 328 -18.87 -9.49 -13.84
CA PRO A 328 -18.47 -9.18 -15.20
C PRO A 328 -18.04 -10.43 -15.98
N ALA A 329 -18.23 -10.44 -17.30
CA ALA A 329 -17.92 -11.59 -18.16
C ALA A 329 -16.42 -11.95 -18.22
N ASP A 330 -15.54 -11.00 -17.92
CA ASP A 330 -14.08 -11.17 -17.89
C ASP A 330 -13.48 -10.28 -16.79
N ILE A 331 -12.20 -10.48 -16.50
CA ILE A 331 -11.41 -9.66 -15.58
C ILE A 331 -11.24 -8.23 -16.14
N PRO A 332 -11.03 -7.21 -15.28
CA PRO A 332 -10.80 -5.85 -15.75
C PRO A 332 -9.44 -5.78 -16.47
N ARG A 333 -9.45 -5.21 -17.67
CA ARG A 333 -8.25 -5.00 -18.49
C ARG A 333 -8.21 -3.56 -18.98
N TYR A 334 -7.04 -3.12 -19.46
CA TYR A 334 -6.88 -1.76 -19.95
C TYR A 334 -7.91 -1.36 -21.00
N ASP A 335 -8.15 -2.19 -22.00
CA ASP A 335 -9.10 -1.95 -23.10
C ASP A 335 -10.56 -1.99 -22.64
N ASN A 336 -10.87 -2.80 -21.63
CA ASN A 336 -12.19 -2.90 -21.03
C ASN A 336 -12.10 -3.16 -19.52
N VAL A 337 -12.12 -2.09 -18.73
CA VAL A 337 -12.06 -2.17 -17.27
C VAL A 337 -13.39 -2.60 -16.64
N PHE A 338 -14.49 -2.63 -17.39
CA PHE A 338 -15.78 -3.12 -16.91
C PHE A 338 -16.51 -3.93 -17.98
N PRO A 339 -16.13 -5.20 -18.18
CA PRO A 339 -16.84 -6.09 -19.10
C PRO A 339 -18.31 -6.25 -18.71
N SER A 340 -19.20 -6.30 -19.71
CA SER A 340 -20.62 -6.55 -19.46
C SER A 340 -20.82 -7.86 -18.69
N PRO A 341 -21.78 -7.96 -17.77
CA PRO A 341 -22.07 -9.21 -17.07
C PRO A 341 -22.44 -10.34 -18.04
N LYS A 342 -22.03 -11.57 -17.72
CA LYS A 342 -22.47 -12.78 -18.43
C LYS A 342 -23.38 -13.60 -17.51
N GLN A 343 -24.59 -13.91 -17.96
CA GLN A 343 -25.50 -14.78 -17.21
C GLN A 343 -24.82 -16.13 -16.91
N GLY A 344 -24.67 -16.47 -15.62
CA GLY A 344 -24.35 -17.83 -15.17
C GLY A 344 -22.95 -18.13 -14.62
N GLN A 345 -22.08 -17.14 -14.32
CA GLN A 345 -20.74 -17.38 -13.74
C GLN A 345 -20.54 -16.81 -12.32
N CYS A 346 -21.54 -16.94 -11.45
CA CYS A 346 -21.44 -16.48 -10.05
C CYS A 346 -21.55 -17.65 -9.08
N SER A 347 -20.59 -17.78 -8.16
CA SER A 347 -20.73 -18.58 -6.94
C SER A 347 -20.74 -17.65 -5.74
N ILE A 348 -21.87 -17.55 -5.04
CA ILE A 348 -22.00 -16.79 -3.79
C ILE A 348 -21.43 -17.67 -2.65
N GLN A 349 -20.49 -17.14 -1.87
CA GLN A 349 -19.94 -17.79 -0.67
C GLN A 349 -19.94 -16.78 0.50
N LYS A 350 -19.88 -17.28 1.74
CA LYS A 350 -19.83 -16.47 2.96
C LYS A 350 -18.58 -15.59 3.01
N GLY A 351 -18.69 -14.43 3.67
CA GLY A 351 -17.62 -13.44 3.72
C GLY A 351 -16.34 -13.85 4.44
N LEU A 352 -15.33 -12.97 4.43
CA LEU A 352 -14.05 -13.26 5.07
C LEU A 352 -14.14 -13.18 6.58
N THR A 353 -13.68 -14.24 7.25
CA THR A 353 -13.07 -14.06 8.58
C THR A 353 -11.76 -13.31 8.37
N LEU A 354 -11.77 -11.99 8.54
CA LEU A 354 -10.52 -11.31 8.84
C LEU A 354 -10.09 -11.82 10.21
N THR A 355 -8.98 -12.54 10.28
CA THR A 355 -8.25 -12.71 11.54
C THR A 355 -7.58 -11.38 11.88
N ALA A 356 -8.39 -10.32 12.05
CA ALA A 356 -8.01 -9.17 12.84
C ALA A 356 -8.04 -9.63 14.29
N ASN A 357 -6.91 -9.48 14.98
CA ASN A 357 -6.83 -9.62 16.42
C ASN A 357 -8.05 -8.95 17.05
N GLN A 358 -8.73 -9.67 17.93
CA GLN A 358 -9.68 -9.08 18.86
C GLN A 358 -9.04 -7.81 19.42
N LEU A 359 -9.51 -6.64 18.98
CA LEU A 359 -9.35 -5.45 19.78
C LEU A 359 -10.02 -5.81 21.09
N SER A 360 -9.20 -6.10 22.10
CA SER A 360 -9.69 -6.48 23.40
C SER A 360 -10.71 -5.42 23.81
N PRO A 361 -11.87 -5.82 24.36
CA PRO A 361 -12.77 -4.87 24.98
C PRO A 361 -11.94 -4.00 25.92
N VAL A 362 -12.16 -2.69 25.86
CA VAL A 362 -11.48 -1.71 26.72
C VAL A 362 -11.55 -2.21 28.16
N GLY A 363 -10.42 -2.71 28.69
CA GLY A 363 -10.36 -3.19 30.08
C GLY A 363 -9.39 -4.34 30.41
N GLU A 364 -8.88 -5.14 29.46
CA GLU A 364 -8.04 -6.30 29.83
C GLU A 364 -6.57 -6.17 29.39
N ASN A 365 -5.67 -6.33 30.37
CA ASN A 365 -4.22 -6.28 30.23
C ASN A 365 -3.70 -7.54 29.49
N PRO A 366 -3.01 -7.41 28.34
CA PRO A 366 -2.63 -8.55 27.48
C PRO A 366 -1.51 -9.46 28.03
N TYR A 367 -0.96 -9.20 29.22
CA TYR A 367 0.18 -9.96 29.75
C TYR A 367 -0.15 -11.29 30.46
N GLN A 368 -1.42 -11.73 30.53
CA GLN A 368 -1.75 -12.99 31.25
C GLN A 368 -1.89 -14.25 30.38
N LYS A 369 -1.84 -14.17 29.04
CA LYS A 369 -2.09 -15.35 28.17
C LYS A 369 -0.90 -15.86 27.35
N ALA A 370 0.26 -15.20 27.37
CA ALA A 370 1.46 -15.62 26.63
C ALA A 370 2.31 -16.69 27.34
N GLY A 371 1.75 -17.41 28.31
CA GLY A 371 2.49 -18.33 29.18
C GLY A 371 2.49 -19.81 28.79
N LYS A 372 1.86 -20.22 27.68
CA LYS A 372 1.87 -21.62 27.24
C LYS A 372 1.92 -21.72 25.72
N ILE A 373 2.73 -22.66 25.25
CA ILE A 373 3.00 -23.06 23.86
C ILE A 373 4.22 -22.37 23.23
N TYR A 374 5.40 -22.65 23.78
CA TYR A 374 6.60 -22.91 22.98
C TYR A 374 7.30 -24.12 23.60
N LYS A 375 7.31 -25.25 22.88
CA LYS A 375 8.26 -26.34 23.13
C LYS A 375 9.39 -26.18 22.14
N GLU A 376 10.61 -26.14 22.67
CA GLU A 376 11.87 -26.02 21.96
C GLU A 376 12.05 -27.14 20.93
N GLY A 377 12.36 -26.76 19.69
CA GLY A 377 12.91 -27.63 18.66
C GLY A 377 14.36 -27.20 18.40
N THR A 378 15.29 -28.10 18.64
CA THR A 378 16.75 -27.94 18.51
C THR A 378 17.19 -27.60 17.08
N TYR A 379 18.01 -26.55 16.94
CA TYR A 379 18.69 -26.17 15.70
C TYR A 379 20.00 -26.98 15.52
N SER A 380 20.20 -27.55 14.34
CA SER A 380 21.53 -27.97 13.86
C SER A 380 22.03 -27.01 12.79
N ASN A 381 23.14 -26.33 13.09
CA ASN A 381 23.89 -25.47 12.18
C ASN A 381 24.35 -26.24 10.94
N ASN A 382 24.17 -25.67 9.75
CA ASN A 382 25.06 -25.91 8.63
C ASN A 382 25.35 -24.60 7.90
N LYS A 383 26.63 -24.20 7.99
CA LYS A 383 27.24 -23.12 7.21
C LYS A 383 27.05 -23.38 5.72
N ARG A 384 26.71 -22.34 4.96
CA ARG A 384 26.97 -22.30 3.52
C ARG A 384 27.67 -20.99 3.17
N ASN A 385 28.72 -21.14 2.38
CA ASN A 385 29.70 -20.15 2.00
C ASN A 385 29.11 -19.08 1.09
N GLU A 386 29.71 -17.90 1.19
CA GLU A 386 29.71 -16.82 0.21
C GLU A 386 30.30 -17.33 -1.11
N ASP A 387 29.55 -17.19 -2.20
CA ASP A 387 29.98 -16.81 -3.56
C ASP A 387 28.76 -16.95 -4.51
N ASP A 388 28.67 -16.06 -5.49
CA ASP A 388 27.65 -15.92 -6.55
C ASP A 388 26.41 -15.03 -6.26
N ILE A 389 26.66 -13.71 -6.34
CA ILE A 389 25.66 -12.69 -6.71
C ILE A 389 25.76 -12.48 -8.24
N SER A 390 24.78 -12.94 -9.01
CA SER A 390 24.36 -12.31 -10.27
C SER A 390 23.02 -12.89 -10.76
N ASP A 391 22.21 -12.02 -11.36
CA ASP A 391 20.94 -12.30 -12.06
C ASP A 391 19.68 -12.60 -11.22
N ALA A 392 18.94 -11.55 -10.87
CA ALA A 392 17.54 -11.63 -10.51
C ALA A 392 16.67 -11.05 -11.64
N GLY A 393 16.57 -11.82 -12.73
CA GLY A 393 15.63 -11.61 -13.82
C GLY A 393 14.79 -12.88 -14.03
N GLN A 394 13.47 -12.72 -14.00
CA GLN A 394 12.46 -13.66 -14.50
C GLN A 394 12.49 -15.11 -13.95
N SER A 395 11.59 -15.39 -13.00
CA SER A 395 11.00 -16.73 -12.87
C SER A 395 9.68 -16.65 -12.10
N VAL A 396 8.57 -16.69 -12.85
CA VAL A 396 7.23 -16.94 -12.32
C VAL A 396 7.13 -18.45 -12.09
N ALA A 397 7.17 -18.88 -10.83
CA ALA A 397 6.96 -20.29 -10.51
C ALA A 397 5.45 -20.58 -10.42
N SER A 398 4.94 -21.31 -11.40
CA SER A 398 3.62 -21.93 -11.37
C SER A 398 3.61 -23.09 -10.36
N TYR A 399 2.71 -23.05 -9.38
CA TYR A 399 2.49 -24.17 -8.47
C TYR A 399 1.03 -24.62 -8.51
N ASN A 400 0.83 -25.86 -8.95
CA ASN A 400 -0.43 -26.59 -8.89
C ASN A 400 -0.75 -26.94 -7.43
N VAL A 401 -1.93 -26.54 -6.97
CA VAL A 401 -2.49 -26.98 -5.70
C VAL A 401 -3.08 -28.39 -5.90
N ASN A 402 -2.47 -29.39 -5.27
CA ASN A 402 -3.04 -30.74 -5.19
C ASN A 402 -4.23 -30.73 -4.23
N ILE A 403 -5.41 -31.00 -4.76
CA ILE A 403 -6.60 -31.33 -3.98
C ILE A 403 -6.55 -32.83 -3.69
N ASP A 404 -6.55 -33.16 -2.40
CA ASP A 404 -6.59 -34.52 -1.87
C ASP A 404 -7.89 -35.22 -2.30
N THR A 405 -7.78 -36.24 -3.14
CA THR A 405 -8.89 -37.14 -3.47
C THR A 405 -8.47 -38.56 -3.15
N SER A 406 -8.77 -38.99 -1.93
CA SER A 406 -8.74 -40.39 -1.53
C SER A 406 -9.78 -41.20 -2.32
N ASN A 407 -9.36 -42.39 -2.78
CA ASN A 407 -10.11 -43.48 -3.42
C ASN A 407 -10.22 -43.46 -4.96
N ALA A 408 -9.24 -44.08 -5.64
CA ALA A 408 -9.48 -45.08 -6.68
C ALA A 408 -8.17 -45.80 -7.06
N GLU A 409 -8.28 -47.12 -7.24
CA GLU A 409 -7.19 -48.08 -7.40
C GLU A 409 -6.43 -47.99 -8.74
N SER A 410 -5.13 -48.30 -8.64
CA SER A 410 -4.23 -48.95 -9.62
C SER A 410 -4.41 -48.74 -11.14
N LYS A 411 -3.37 -48.18 -11.79
CA LYS A 411 -2.51 -48.84 -12.81
C LYS A 411 -1.60 -47.82 -13.51
N LYS A 412 -0.27 -47.99 -13.41
CA LYS A 412 0.75 -47.54 -14.40
C LYS A 412 0.81 -48.57 -15.56
N PRO A 413 1.47 -48.36 -16.73
CA PRO A 413 2.57 -47.42 -17.08
C PRO A 413 2.34 -46.71 -18.45
N LEU A 414 3.19 -45.85 -19.05
CA LEU A 414 4.53 -46.07 -19.62
C LEU A 414 5.09 -44.72 -20.18
N ALA A 415 6.42 -44.61 -20.23
CA ALA A 415 7.20 -43.45 -20.68
C ALA A 415 7.35 -43.36 -22.22
N PHE A 416 7.64 -42.16 -22.75
CA PHE A 416 8.52 -42.00 -23.92
C PHE A 416 9.20 -40.61 -23.94
N LEU A 417 10.53 -40.64 -24.05
CA LEU A 417 11.45 -39.52 -24.27
C LEU A 417 11.56 -39.23 -25.78
N MET A 418 11.73 -37.96 -26.19
CA MET A 418 12.66 -37.62 -27.26
C MET A 418 13.11 -36.15 -27.17
N VAL A 419 14.43 -35.97 -27.13
CA VAL A 419 15.21 -34.73 -27.18
C VAL A 419 15.97 -34.71 -28.50
N LEU A 420 16.09 -33.54 -29.15
CA LEU A 420 17.17 -33.06 -30.05
C LEU A 420 16.64 -31.82 -30.79
N GLY A 421 17.32 -30.68 -30.96
CA GLY A 421 18.67 -30.23 -30.63
C GLY A 421 19.08 -29.04 -31.54
N PHE A 422 20.02 -28.22 -31.05
CA PHE A 422 20.90 -27.23 -31.73
C PHE A 422 20.34 -25.83 -32.11
N LEU A 423 20.81 -24.73 -31.47
CA LEU A 423 22.05 -23.93 -31.68
C LEU A 423 22.02 -23.22 -33.06
N ILE A 424 22.15 -21.88 -33.19
CA ILE A 424 23.43 -21.15 -33.35
C ILE A 424 23.18 -19.62 -33.60
N LEU A 425 24.01 -18.78 -32.95
CA LEU A 425 24.59 -17.43 -33.26
C LEU A 425 23.77 -16.12 -33.38
N PHE A 426 24.19 -15.17 -32.53
CA PHE A 426 24.21 -13.70 -32.75
C PHE A 426 25.41 -13.28 -33.63
N PRO A 427 25.34 -12.10 -34.27
CA PRO A 427 26.53 -11.30 -34.57
C PRO A 427 26.54 -9.94 -33.84
N LEU A 428 27.75 -9.49 -33.53
CA LEU A 428 28.12 -8.17 -33.02
C LEU A 428 28.88 -7.39 -34.10
N ARG A 429 28.83 -6.05 -33.97
CA ARG A 429 29.65 -4.97 -34.57
C ARG A 429 29.24 -4.49 -35.98
N GLN A 430 29.32 -3.19 -36.27
CA GLN A 430 30.28 -2.17 -35.81
C GLN A 430 29.67 -0.97 -35.09
#